data_AF-A0A815EQ41-F1
#
_entry.id   AF-A0A815EQ41-F1
#
_cell.length_a   1.000
_cell.length_b   1.000
_cell.length_c   1.000
_cell.angle_alpha   90.00
_cell.angle_beta   90.00
_cell.angle_gamma   90.00
#
_symmetry.space_group_name_H-M   'P 1'
#
loop_
_entity.id
_entity.type
_entity.pdbx_description
1 polymer ?
#
loop_
_entity_poly.entity_id
_entity_poly.type
_entity_poly.pdbx_seq_one_letter_code
_entity_poly.pdbx_strand_id
1 'polypeptide(L)'
;MTNGSRKRGKWMRHWLSMVKKKMFRSKSKTNNIDNIGAHVYFDATGLESTFTTGIASLTNGARAILIAMFEEPVKLNAMDIVLRGITIKGNTDYRQTFPEVIQLIDSKRLNVEQLITKKVKLNDIVKAFRN
;
A
#
# COMPACT_ATOMS: atom_id res chain seq x y z
N MET A 1 -45.83 14.27 -22.06
CA MET A 1 -45.06 13.60 -20.96
C MET A 1 -44.94 12.09 -21.26
N THR A 2 -43.94 11.30 -20.86
CA THR A 2 -42.53 11.54 -20.43
C THR A 2 -41.79 10.18 -20.45
N ASN A 3 -40.89 9.91 -21.42
CA ASN A 3 -40.15 8.64 -21.47
C ASN A 3 -38.71 8.73 -20.87
N GLY A 4 -38.18 9.94 -20.70
CA GLY A 4 -36.83 10.18 -20.14
C GLY A 4 -36.72 10.15 -18.61
N SER A 5 -37.82 10.07 -17.86
CA SER A 5 -37.81 9.98 -16.39
C SER A 5 -37.60 8.55 -15.88
N ARG A 6 -38.19 7.56 -16.56
CA ARG A 6 -38.24 6.16 -16.09
C ARG A 6 -36.88 5.44 -16.15
N LYS A 7 -36.01 5.79 -17.11
CA LYS A 7 -34.64 5.24 -17.22
C LYS A 7 -33.69 5.74 -16.13
N ARG A 8 -33.76 7.02 -15.75
CA ARG A 8 -32.86 7.66 -14.75
C ARG A 8 -32.88 6.97 -13.38
N GLY A 9 -34.05 6.52 -12.92
CA GLY A 9 -34.18 5.83 -11.63
C GLY A 9 -33.65 4.38 -11.59
N LYS A 10 -33.60 3.67 -12.73
CA LYS A 10 -33.15 2.26 -12.75
C LYS A 10 -31.64 2.15 -12.52
N TRP A 11 -30.86 3.03 -13.15
CA TRP A 11 -29.41 3.09 -12.96
C TRP A 11 -29.05 3.48 -11.52
N MET A 12 -29.71 4.50 -10.96
CA MET A 12 -29.52 4.92 -9.56
C MET A 12 -29.75 3.77 -8.56
N ARG A 13 -30.85 3.01 -8.70
CA ARG A 13 -31.13 1.87 -7.82
C ARG A 13 -30.15 0.70 -8.00
N HIS A 14 -29.74 0.42 -9.24
CA HIS A 14 -28.73 -0.60 -9.51
C HIS A 14 -27.37 -0.21 -8.90
N TRP A 15 -26.95 1.05 -9.09
CA TRP A 15 -25.73 1.61 -8.50
C TRP A 15 -25.76 1.55 -6.97
N LEU A 16 -26.83 2.04 -6.32
CA LEU A 16 -27.00 1.96 -4.86
C LEU A 16 -26.93 0.52 -4.33
N SER A 17 -27.55 -0.44 -5.03
CA SER A 17 -27.48 -1.87 -4.67
C SER A 17 -26.05 -2.41 -4.79
N MET A 18 -25.36 -2.06 -5.88
CA MET A 18 -24.00 -2.51 -6.16
C MET A 18 -22.97 -1.90 -5.19
N VAL A 19 -23.14 -0.62 -4.83
CA VAL A 19 -22.36 0.09 -3.79
C VAL A 19 -22.57 -0.59 -2.45
N LYS A 20 -23.82 -0.73 -1.96
CA LYS A 20 -24.12 -1.39 -0.68
C LYS A 20 -23.53 -2.82 -0.62
N LYS A 21 -23.73 -3.65 -1.66
CA LYS A 21 -23.24 -5.05 -1.70
C LYS A 21 -21.71 -5.19 -1.76
N LYS A 22 -20.96 -4.14 -2.12
CA LYS A 22 -19.49 -4.14 -2.10
C LYS A 22 -18.93 -3.44 -0.85
N MET A 23 -19.50 -2.31 -0.44
CA MET A 23 -19.08 -1.52 0.71
C MET A 23 -19.16 -2.32 2.03
N PHE A 24 -20.20 -3.13 2.20
CA PHE A 24 -20.35 -4.04 3.35
C PHE A 24 -19.63 -5.40 3.19
N ARG A 25 -18.83 -5.59 2.12
CA ARG A 25 -18.12 -6.87 1.85
C ARG A 25 -16.62 -6.81 2.13
N SER A 26 -16.10 -5.69 2.61
CA SER A 26 -14.70 -5.58 3.04
C SER A 26 -14.50 -6.27 4.40
N LYS A 27 -14.36 -7.61 4.37
CA LYS A 27 -13.63 -8.36 5.39
C LYS A 27 -12.26 -8.70 4.80
N SER A 28 -11.19 -8.16 5.38
CA SER A 28 -9.82 -8.49 4.98
C SER A 28 -9.57 -9.99 5.21
N LYS A 29 -9.26 -10.76 4.14
CA LYS A 29 -8.88 -12.18 4.24
C LYS A 29 -7.43 -12.33 4.72
N THR A 30 -7.16 -11.85 5.92
CA THR A 30 -5.84 -11.92 6.56
C THR A 30 -6.03 -12.39 8.00
N ASN A 31 -5.62 -13.62 8.27
CA ASN A 31 -6.02 -14.40 9.46
C ASN A 31 -5.43 -13.90 10.80
N ASN A 32 -4.70 -12.77 10.82
CA ASN A 32 -3.86 -12.30 11.93
C ASN A 32 -4.00 -10.78 12.23
N ILE A 33 -4.98 -10.11 11.64
CA ILE A 33 -5.44 -8.78 12.07
C ILE A 33 -6.92 -8.90 12.41
N ASP A 34 -7.44 -8.11 13.36
CA ASP A 34 -8.73 -8.35 14.06
C ASP A 34 -10.01 -8.16 13.20
N ASN A 35 -10.05 -8.73 11.99
CA ASN A 35 -10.99 -8.46 10.90
C ASN A 35 -11.06 -6.98 10.44
N ILE A 36 -10.20 -6.10 10.96
CA ILE A 36 -10.28 -4.64 10.76
C ILE A 36 -9.53 -4.09 9.52
N GLY A 37 -8.63 -4.87 8.90
CA GLY A 37 -7.80 -4.43 7.78
C GLY A 37 -6.67 -3.46 8.18
N ALA A 38 -5.65 -3.32 7.32
CA ALA A 38 -4.53 -2.41 7.55
C ALA A 38 -4.88 -0.96 7.19
N HIS A 39 -4.52 0.01 8.03
CA HIS A 39 -4.70 1.44 7.74
C HIS A 39 -3.64 2.00 6.78
N VAL A 40 -2.45 1.43 6.78
CA VAL A 40 -1.34 1.78 5.88
C VAL A 40 -0.67 0.50 5.41
N TYR A 41 -0.34 0.43 4.13
CA TYR A 41 0.49 -0.59 3.49
C TYR A 41 1.71 0.09 2.87
N PHE A 42 2.89 -0.54 2.98
CA PHE A 42 4.12 -0.12 2.33
C PHE A 42 4.58 -1.24 1.39
N ASP A 43 4.67 -0.97 0.08
CA ASP A 43 5.36 -1.87 -0.85
C ASP A 43 6.85 -1.52 -0.89
N ALA A 44 7.67 -2.46 -0.41
CA ALA A 44 9.14 -2.40 -0.39
C ALA A 44 9.76 -3.56 -1.19
N THR A 45 9.01 -4.10 -2.17
CA THR A 45 9.31 -5.33 -2.92
C THR A 45 9.20 -5.17 -4.44
N GLY A 46 8.29 -4.33 -4.95
CA GLY A 46 8.16 -4.05 -6.38
C GLY A 46 7.45 -5.14 -7.21
N LEU A 47 6.87 -6.16 -6.56
CA LEU A 47 6.25 -7.31 -7.23
C LEU A 47 4.72 -7.16 -7.34
N GLU A 48 4.12 -7.60 -8.45
CA GLU A 48 2.65 -7.55 -8.62
C GLU A 48 1.91 -8.37 -7.54
N SER A 49 2.50 -9.48 -7.07
CA SER A 49 1.93 -10.36 -6.05
C SER A 49 1.85 -9.69 -4.67
N THR A 50 2.90 -8.96 -4.27
CA THR A 50 2.95 -8.21 -3.01
C THR A 50 2.03 -7.01 -3.08
N PHE A 51 2.07 -6.24 -4.17
CA PHE A 51 1.18 -5.11 -4.42
C PHE A 51 -0.30 -5.52 -4.32
N THR A 52 -0.69 -6.59 -5.02
CA THR A 52 -2.07 -7.10 -5.02
C THR A 52 -2.51 -7.54 -3.62
N THR A 53 -1.65 -8.26 -2.91
CA THR A 53 -1.92 -8.73 -1.53
C THR A 53 -2.01 -7.57 -0.55
N GLY A 54 -1.12 -6.57 -0.68
CA GLY A 54 -1.09 -5.36 0.11
C GLY A 54 -2.38 -4.55 -0.02
N ILE A 55 -2.79 -4.23 -1.25
CA ILE A 55 -4.05 -3.54 -1.54
C ILE A 55 -5.26 -4.33 -1.01
N ALA A 56 -5.25 -5.67 -1.10
CA ALA A 56 -6.30 -6.51 -0.55
C ALA A 56 -6.35 -6.54 1.00
N SER A 57 -5.23 -6.28 1.68
CA SER A 57 -5.15 -6.27 3.15
C SER A 57 -5.66 -4.98 3.81
N LEU A 58 -5.74 -3.89 3.04
CA LEU A 58 -6.13 -2.56 3.54
C LEU A 58 -7.58 -2.51 4.09
N THR A 59 -7.87 -1.54 4.96
CA THR A 59 -9.24 -1.19 5.37
C THR A 59 -9.84 -0.08 4.51
N ASN A 60 -11.09 0.33 4.77
CA ASN A 60 -11.70 1.45 4.04
C ASN A 60 -11.05 2.79 4.48
N GLY A 61 -10.83 3.71 3.54
CA GLY A 61 -10.14 5.00 3.75
C GLY A 61 -8.62 4.90 3.91
N ALA A 62 -8.06 3.70 3.77
CA ALA A 62 -6.66 3.41 4.05
C ALA A 62 -5.70 3.84 2.91
N ARG A 63 -4.39 3.72 3.15
CA ARG A 63 -3.35 4.18 2.22
C ARG A 63 -2.32 3.12 1.85
N ALA A 64 -2.00 3.01 0.57
CA ALA A 64 -0.80 2.34 0.08
C ALA A 64 0.30 3.37 -0.22
N ILE A 65 1.51 3.11 0.27
CA ILE A 65 2.74 3.83 -0.05
C ILE A 65 3.62 2.89 -0.88
N LEU A 66 4.00 3.30 -2.08
CA LEU A 66 4.91 2.55 -2.94
C LEU A 66 6.32 3.14 -2.76
N ILE A 67 7.25 2.33 -2.25
CA ILE A 67 8.65 2.69 -2.00
C ILE A 67 9.58 1.97 -2.98
N ALA A 68 9.27 0.72 -3.33
CA ALA A 68 10.03 -0.03 -4.31
C ALA A 68 9.81 0.47 -5.75
N MET A 69 10.82 0.23 -6.59
CA MET A 69 10.70 0.33 -8.04
C MET A 69 9.98 -0.90 -8.58
N PHE A 70 9.09 -0.69 -9.56
CA PHE A 70 8.39 -1.75 -10.29
C PHE A 70 9.03 -1.87 -11.67
N GLU A 71 9.53 -3.05 -12.01
CA GLU A 71 10.13 -3.33 -13.33
C GLU A 71 9.05 -3.36 -14.43
N GLU A 72 7.87 -3.88 -14.10
CA GLU A 72 6.74 -4.08 -15.02
C GLU A 72 5.44 -3.45 -14.48
N PRO A 73 4.48 -3.07 -15.34
CA PRO A 73 3.19 -2.53 -14.92
C PRO A 73 2.34 -3.54 -14.12
N VAL A 74 1.78 -3.09 -12.99
CA VAL A 74 0.89 -3.89 -12.13
C VAL A 74 -0.60 -3.66 -12.43
N LYS A 75 -1.42 -4.71 -12.31
CA LYS A 75 -2.88 -4.62 -12.48
C LYS A 75 -3.54 -4.07 -11.22
N LEU A 76 -4.42 -3.08 -11.40
CA LEU A 76 -5.16 -2.44 -10.31
C LEU A 76 -6.67 -2.45 -10.55
N ASN A 77 -7.44 -2.90 -9.56
CA ASN A 77 -8.91 -2.82 -9.60
C ASN A 77 -9.39 -1.43 -9.18
N ALA A 78 -9.44 -0.49 -10.11
CA ALA A 78 -9.86 0.89 -9.86
C ALA A 78 -11.23 1.02 -9.16
N MET A 79 -12.18 0.11 -9.44
CA MET A 79 -13.50 0.13 -8.78
C MET A 79 -13.42 -0.23 -7.29
N ASP A 80 -12.48 -1.08 -6.91
CA ASP A 80 -12.23 -1.44 -5.51
C ASP A 80 -11.63 -0.26 -4.74
N ILE A 81 -10.65 0.42 -5.34
CA ILE A 81 -10.05 1.66 -4.83
C ILE A 81 -11.10 2.75 -4.58
N VAL A 82 -12.00 2.98 -5.56
CA VAL A 82 -13.08 3.97 -5.42
C VAL A 82 -14.09 3.60 -4.33
N LEU A 83 -14.49 2.33 -4.23
CA LEU A 83 -15.51 1.90 -3.25
C LEU A 83 -15.00 1.82 -1.82
N ARG A 84 -13.71 1.50 -1.65
CA ARG A 84 -13.04 1.46 -0.34
C ARG A 84 -12.41 2.80 0.03
N GLY A 85 -12.33 3.77 -0.89
CA GLY A 85 -11.71 5.08 -0.65
C GLY A 85 -10.19 5.01 -0.42
N ILE A 86 -9.50 4.09 -1.10
CA ILE A 86 -8.05 3.87 -0.91
C ILE A 86 -7.24 4.99 -1.56
N THR A 87 -6.25 5.52 -0.84
CA THR A 87 -5.22 6.39 -1.41
C THR A 87 -4.01 5.57 -1.82
N ILE A 88 -3.50 5.73 -3.04
CA ILE A 88 -2.19 5.18 -3.46
C ILE A 88 -1.23 6.35 -3.68
N LYS A 89 -0.03 6.28 -3.08
CA LYS A 89 1.01 7.31 -3.21
C LYS A 89 2.35 6.65 -3.51
N GLY A 90 2.99 7.04 -4.62
CA GLY A 90 4.40 6.76 -4.84
C GLY A 90 5.29 7.69 -4.02
N ASN A 91 6.44 7.18 -3.57
CA ASN A 91 7.51 7.97 -2.98
C ASN A 91 8.85 7.49 -3.54
N THR A 92 9.69 8.43 -4.00
CA THR A 92 11.11 8.17 -4.30
C THR A 92 11.93 9.02 -3.35
N ASP A 93 13.02 8.43 -2.85
CA ASP A 93 14.00 9.09 -2.00
C ASP A 93 13.38 9.81 -0.79
N TYR A 94 14.01 10.92 -0.39
CA TYR A 94 13.68 11.70 0.79
C TYR A 94 14.03 13.17 0.56
N ARG A 95 13.39 14.06 1.31
CA ARG A 95 13.69 15.50 1.29
C ARG A 95 13.72 16.03 2.72
N GLN A 96 14.85 16.62 3.10
CA GLN A 96 15.06 17.28 4.40
C GLN A 96 14.86 16.39 5.65
N THR A 97 15.00 15.07 5.52
CA THR A 97 14.80 14.09 6.63
C THR A 97 16.04 13.83 7.49
N PHE A 98 17.26 14.10 6.99
CA PHE A 98 18.51 13.79 7.71
C PHE A 98 18.56 14.31 9.17
N PRO A 99 18.16 15.57 9.48
CA PRO A 99 18.20 16.05 10.86
C PRO A 99 17.32 15.23 11.81
N GLU A 100 16.14 14.81 11.35
CA GLU A 100 15.20 13.99 12.11
C GLU A 100 15.76 12.57 12.33
N VAL A 101 16.31 11.94 11.28
CA VAL A 101 16.91 10.60 11.39
C VAL A 101 18.11 10.60 12.35
N ILE A 102 18.96 11.62 12.31
CA ILE A 102 20.09 11.78 13.24
C ILE A 102 19.58 11.91 14.68
N GLN A 103 18.55 12.74 14.94
CA GLN A 103 17.95 12.89 16.26
C GLN A 103 17.31 11.59 16.77
N LEU A 104 16.69 10.79 15.90
CA LEU A 104 16.10 9.49 16.26
C LEU A 104 17.18 8.46 16.62
N ILE A 105 18.34 8.49 15.97
CA ILE A 105 19.49 7.63 16.30
C ILE A 105 20.13 8.08 17.62
N ASP A 106 20.42 9.36 17.79
CA ASP A 106 21.04 9.94 18.98
C ASP A 106 20.19 9.71 20.25
N SER A 107 18.88 9.96 20.15
CA SER A 107 17.91 9.66 21.22
C SER A 107 17.62 8.16 21.41
N LYS A 108 18.32 7.27 20.68
CA LYS A 108 18.17 5.80 20.69
C LYS A 108 16.76 5.28 20.37
N ARG A 109 15.90 6.14 19.80
CA ARG A 109 14.56 5.77 19.31
C ARG A 109 14.61 4.96 18.00
N LEU A 110 15.73 5.02 17.28
CA LEU A 110 16.02 4.22 16.09
C LEU A 110 17.37 3.51 16.26
N ASN A 111 17.33 2.23 16.65
CA ASN A 111 18.54 1.41 16.80
C ASN A 111 18.97 0.81 15.45
N VAL A 112 19.86 1.50 14.74
CA VAL A 112 20.34 1.10 13.40
C VAL A 112 21.43 0.03 13.40
N GLU A 113 22.16 -0.18 14.49
CA GLU A 113 23.28 -1.15 14.55
C GLU A 113 22.82 -2.59 14.26
N GLN A 114 21.58 -2.93 14.64
CA GLN A 114 20.99 -4.25 14.38
C GLN A 114 20.78 -4.55 12.89
N LEU A 115 20.80 -3.53 12.02
CA LEU A 115 20.68 -3.69 10.57
C LEU A 115 22.03 -4.06 9.91
N ILE A 116 23.15 -3.93 10.62
CA ILE A 116 24.50 -4.20 10.10
C ILE A 116 24.83 -5.69 10.26
N THR A 117 24.51 -6.49 9.24
CA THR A 117 24.73 -7.95 9.25
C THR A 117 26.15 -8.38 8.92
N LYS A 118 26.94 -7.54 8.23
CA LYS A 118 28.32 -7.85 7.79
C LYS A 118 29.16 -6.57 7.75
N LYS A 119 30.38 -6.61 8.29
CA LYS A 119 31.39 -5.54 8.15
C LYS A 119 32.53 -6.09 7.28
N VAL A 120 32.96 -5.33 6.27
CA VAL A 120 33.90 -5.78 5.23
C VAL A 120 34.93 -4.69 4.93
N LYS A 121 36.18 -5.09 4.65
CA LYS A 121 37.24 -4.19 4.22
C LYS A 121 37.01 -3.76 2.78
N LEU A 122 37.34 -2.50 2.46
CA LEU A 122 37.17 -1.95 1.11
C LEU A 122 37.88 -2.79 0.02
N ASN A 123 39.07 -3.30 0.30
CA ASN A 123 39.83 -4.15 -0.63
C ASN A 123 39.15 -5.49 -0.96
N ASP A 124 38.18 -5.94 -0.15
CA ASP A 124 37.42 -7.18 -0.35
C ASP A 124 36.02 -6.93 -0.92
N ILE A 125 35.68 -5.70 -1.34
CA ILE A 125 34.31 -5.33 -1.76
C ILE A 125 33.74 -6.22 -2.87
N VAL A 126 34.55 -6.63 -3.85
CA VAL A 126 34.11 -7.55 -4.93
C VAL A 126 33.78 -8.95 -4.39
N LYS A 127 34.48 -9.41 -3.36
CA LYS A 127 34.15 -10.66 -2.65
C LYS A 127 32.93 -10.48 -1.75
N ALA A 128 32.70 -9.28 -1.22
CA ALA A 128 31.58 -8.99 -0.34
C ALA A 128 30.21 -9.13 -1.02
N PHE A 129 30.14 -8.78 -2.32
CA PHE A 129 28.96 -8.94 -3.19
C PHE A 129 28.82 -10.34 -3.83
N ARG A 130 29.78 -11.23 -3.62
CA ARG A 130 29.65 -12.65 -3.97
C ARG A 130 29.12 -13.37 -2.72
N ASN A 131 28.01 -14.09 -2.90
CA ASN A 131 27.32 -14.81 -1.83
C ASN A 131 28.23 -15.83 -1.14
#